data_AF-A0A973JIL4-F1
#
_entry.id   AF-A0A973JIL4-F1
#
_cell.length_a   1.000
_cell.length_b   1.000
_cell.length_c   1.000
_cell.angle_alpha   90.00
_cell.angle_beta   90.00
_cell.angle_gamma   90.00
#
_symmetry.space_group_name_H-M   'P 1'
#
loop_
_entity.id
_entity.type
_entity.pdbx_description
1 polymer ?
#
loop_
_entity_poly.entity_id
_entity_poly.type
_entity_poly.pdbx_seq_one_letter_code
_entity_poly.pdbx_strand_id
1 'polypeptide(L)'
;MSQPAITPQSAAEILPYVELTEVRTYSLVGRRDDSDRSEDITPDIGIRVTQEEIETRMRIAVNTGEAYLEADMSVVHLVQRPVNLWAHVVTEFIERVSVMAVYPFVREAVFTTASRLGVDAPVLGMVRGGQLGVGNLDGADFAPSQAPASVATLAEEFGVSTDEVRALLEGLGIAAPPRKKLGSEETARVRHVFHVGRARLASEEDG
;
A
#
# COMPACT_ATOMS: atom_id res chain seq x y z
N MET A 1 -9.50 4.95 -31.41
CA MET A 1 -8.02 5.07 -31.29
C MET A 1 -7.70 4.91 -29.82
N SER A 2 -7.02 3.84 -29.40
CA SER A 2 -6.62 3.68 -27.99
C SER A 2 -5.52 4.69 -27.66
N GLN A 3 -5.70 5.46 -26.59
CA GLN A 3 -4.64 6.35 -26.09
C GLN A 3 -3.46 5.51 -25.59
N PRO A 4 -2.20 5.95 -25.82
CA PRO A 4 -1.03 5.24 -25.33
C PRO A 4 -1.02 5.23 -23.79
N ALA A 5 -0.49 4.14 -23.22
CA ALA A 5 -0.34 4.03 -21.77
C ALA A 5 0.66 5.06 -21.23
N ILE A 6 0.33 5.67 -20.09
CA ILE A 6 1.22 6.61 -19.41
C ILE A 6 2.06 5.87 -18.38
N THR A 7 3.28 6.34 -18.17
CA THR A 7 4.25 5.73 -17.25
C THR A 7 4.62 6.74 -16.16
N PRO A 8 3.78 6.89 -15.11
CA PRO A 8 4.05 7.82 -14.02
C PRO A 8 5.32 7.42 -13.27
N GLN A 9 6.04 8.41 -12.75
CA GLN A 9 7.25 8.22 -11.95
C GLN A 9 7.01 8.49 -10.45
N SER A 10 5.82 8.95 -10.09
CA SER A 10 5.46 9.27 -8.69
C SER A 10 3.96 9.17 -8.45
N ALA A 11 3.57 9.13 -7.18
CA ALA A 11 2.17 9.21 -6.76
C ALA A 11 1.48 10.47 -7.31
N ALA A 12 2.19 11.59 -7.35
CA ALA A 12 1.65 12.86 -7.86
C ALA A 12 1.29 12.78 -9.35
N GLU A 13 2.04 12.01 -10.14
CA GLU A 13 1.79 11.85 -11.57
C GLU A 13 0.64 10.89 -11.90
N ILE A 14 0.33 9.92 -11.02
CA ILE A 14 -0.83 9.03 -11.21
C ILE A 14 -2.15 9.67 -10.74
N LEU A 15 -2.11 10.59 -9.77
CA LEU A 15 -3.29 11.25 -9.19
C LEU A 15 -4.34 11.75 -10.21
N PRO A 16 -3.98 12.41 -11.32
CA PRO A 16 -4.98 12.92 -12.27
C PRO A 16 -5.72 11.84 -13.06
N TYR A 17 -5.33 10.58 -12.91
CA TYR A 17 -5.84 9.44 -13.70
C TYR A 17 -6.49 8.36 -12.84
N VAL A 18 -6.58 8.60 -11.54
CA VAL A 18 -7.25 7.74 -10.58
C VAL A 18 -8.40 8.49 -9.95
N GLU A 19 -9.54 7.82 -9.83
CA GLU A 19 -10.73 8.37 -9.21
C GLU A 19 -11.22 7.42 -8.12
N LEU A 20 -11.48 7.96 -6.91
CA LEU A 20 -12.14 7.21 -5.86
C LEU A 20 -13.61 6.97 -6.26
N THR A 21 -13.97 5.74 -6.57
CA THR A 21 -15.30 5.38 -7.06
C THR A 21 -16.16 4.68 -6.01
N GLU A 22 -15.53 4.02 -5.04
CA GLU A 22 -16.25 3.21 -4.06
C GLU A 22 -15.58 3.19 -2.70
N VAL A 23 -16.42 3.12 -1.66
CA VAL A 23 -16.04 2.76 -0.29
C VAL A 23 -16.84 1.52 0.08
N ARG A 24 -16.17 0.43 0.43
CA ARG A 24 -16.80 -0.86 0.74
C ARG A 24 -16.67 -1.18 2.22
N THR A 25 -17.71 -1.74 2.81
CA THR A 25 -17.67 -2.36 4.13
C THR A 25 -17.67 -3.87 3.96
N TYR A 26 -16.69 -4.55 4.54
CA TYR A 26 -16.59 -6.02 4.54
C TYR A 26 -17.14 -6.62 5.83
N SER A 27 -16.74 -6.10 6.98
CA SER A 27 -17.26 -6.49 8.29
C SER A 27 -17.30 -5.30 9.24
N LEU A 28 -18.32 -5.29 10.10
CA LEU A 28 -18.38 -4.45 11.30
C LEU A 28 -18.78 -5.36 12.45
N VAL A 29 -17.93 -5.45 13.45
CA VAL A 29 -18.16 -6.30 14.63
C VAL A 29 -18.11 -5.43 15.87
N GLY A 30 -19.10 -5.61 16.73
CA GLY A 30 -19.13 -5.01 18.06
C GLY A 30 -19.65 -6.03 19.06
N ARG A 31 -18.87 -6.28 20.11
CA ARG A 31 -19.27 -7.17 21.20
C ARG A 31 -18.83 -6.54 22.52
N ARG A 32 -19.76 -6.40 23.46
CA ARG A 32 -19.39 -6.06 24.84
C ARG A 32 -18.50 -7.15 25.41
N ASP A 33 -17.44 -6.73 26.08
CA ASP A 33 -16.49 -7.60 26.75
C ASP A 33 -16.34 -7.08 28.18
N ASP A 34 -16.24 -7.99 29.15
CA ASP A 34 -16.04 -7.64 30.55
C ASP A 34 -14.67 -8.16 30.98
N SER A 35 -13.66 -7.77 30.20
CA SER A 35 -12.30 -8.25 30.35
C SER A 35 -11.42 -7.12 30.85
N ASP A 36 -10.64 -7.38 31.87
CA ASP A 36 -9.72 -6.42 32.50
C ASP A 36 -8.45 -6.22 31.62
N ARG A 37 -8.67 -5.88 30.35
CA ARG A 37 -7.62 -5.73 29.33
C ARG A 37 -7.32 -4.26 29.09
N SER A 38 -6.03 -3.96 28.93
CA SER A 38 -5.58 -2.66 28.41
C SER A 38 -6.08 -2.47 26.97
N GLU A 39 -6.33 -1.21 26.60
CA GLU A 39 -6.70 -0.87 25.23
C GLU A 39 -5.60 -1.32 24.25
N ASP A 40 -5.99 -2.04 23.20
CA ASP A 40 -5.09 -2.50 22.15
C ASP A 40 -5.72 -2.26 20.78
N ILE A 41 -4.99 -1.57 19.91
CA ILE A 41 -5.41 -1.20 18.55
C ILE A 41 -4.48 -1.93 17.58
N THR A 42 -5.04 -2.88 16.83
CA THR A 42 -4.30 -3.62 15.82
C THR A 42 -4.79 -3.25 14.42
N PRO A 43 -4.05 -2.42 13.66
CA PRO A 43 -4.34 -2.18 12.26
C PRO A 43 -3.76 -3.28 11.36
N ASP A 44 -4.44 -3.52 10.24
CA ASP A 44 -4.08 -4.47 9.21
C ASP A 44 -4.47 -3.87 7.86
N ILE A 45 -3.56 -3.88 6.89
CA ILE A 45 -3.75 -3.21 5.59
C ILE A 45 -3.56 -4.24 4.49
N GLY A 46 -4.58 -4.41 3.65
CA GLY A 46 -4.56 -5.26 2.48
C GLY A 46 -4.68 -4.43 1.21
N ILE A 47 -3.96 -4.82 0.16
CA ILE A 47 -3.92 -4.07 -1.10
C ILE A 47 -4.19 -5.01 -2.25
N ARG A 48 -4.99 -4.55 -3.22
CA ARG A 48 -5.21 -5.23 -4.49
C ARG A 48 -4.99 -4.24 -5.62
N VAL A 49 -4.12 -4.61 -6.56
CA VAL A 49 -3.77 -3.77 -7.71
C VAL A 49 -4.04 -4.56 -8.98
N THR A 50 -4.74 -3.93 -9.92
CA THR A 50 -4.96 -4.39 -11.29
C THR A 50 -4.69 -3.24 -12.25
N GLN A 51 -4.73 -3.48 -13.56
CA GLN A 51 -4.59 -2.39 -14.55
C GLN A 51 -5.75 -1.37 -14.50
N GLU A 52 -6.90 -1.75 -13.95
CA GLU A 52 -8.12 -0.93 -13.94
C GLU A 52 -8.43 -0.38 -12.56
N GLU A 53 -7.94 -1.00 -11.49
CA GLU A 53 -8.32 -0.67 -10.13
C GLU A 53 -7.15 -0.78 -9.14
N ILE A 54 -7.12 0.16 -8.20
CA ILE A 54 -6.29 0.10 -6.99
C ILE A 54 -7.25 0.09 -5.78
N GLU A 55 -7.33 -1.03 -5.10
CA GLU A 55 -8.11 -1.18 -3.86
C GLU A 55 -7.18 -1.20 -2.64
N THR A 56 -7.53 -0.40 -1.63
CA THR A 56 -6.85 -0.40 -0.33
C THR A 56 -7.87 -0.72 0.74
N ARG A 57 -7.70 -1.88 1.37
CA ARG A 57 -8.51 -2.42 2.46
C ARG A 57 -7.77 -2.20 3.78
N MET A 58 -8.50 -1.74 4.77
CA MET A 58 -8.01 -1.51 6.12
C MET A 58 -8.95 -2.20 7.09
N ARG A 59 -8.37 -3.05 7.93
CA ARG A 59 -9.05 -3.64 9.09
C ARG A 59 -8.41 -3.10 10.36
N ILE A 60 -9.23 -2.55 11.25
CA ILE A 60 -8.81 -2.16 12.60
C ILE A 60 -9.63 -2.96 13.60
N ALA A 61 -8.93 -3.71 14.45
CA ALA A 61 -9.50 -4.32 15.63
C ALA A 61 -9.08 -3.52 16.87
N VAL A 62 -10.06 -3.17 17.72
CA VAL A 62 -9.85 -2.49 18.99
C VAL A 62 -10.40 -3.35 20.12
N ASN A 63 -9.54 -3.69 21.06
CA ASN A 63 -9.94 -4.26 22.34
C ASN A 63 -9.91 -3.12 23.37
N THR A 64 -11.00 -2.95 24.11
CA THR A 64 -11.09 -2.04 25.26
C THR A 64 -11.46 -2.87 26.50
N GLY A 65 -11.51 -2.24 27.68
CA GLY A 65 -12.03 -2.90 28.88
C GLY A 65 -13.51 -3.29 28.78
N GLU A 66 -14.28 -2.62 27.92
CA GLU A 66 -15.75 -2.75 27.85
C GLU A 66 -16.26 -3.46 26.59
N ALA A 67 -15.42 -3.56 25.55
CA ALA A 67 -15.82 -4.08 24.25
C ALA A 67 -14.65 -4.51 23.36
N TYR A 68 -14.96 -5.47 22.48
CA TYR A 68 -14.24 -5.74 21.25
C TYR A 68 -14.96 -5.10 20.07
N LEU A 69 -14.20 -4.36 19.26
CA LEU A 69 -14.68 -3.65 18.08
C LEU A 69 -13.80 -4.05 16.88
N GLU A 70 -14.41 -4.27 15.72
CA GLU A 70 -13.69 -4.46 14.45
C GLU A 70 -14.39 -3.68 13.35
N ALA A 71 -13.61 -2.97 12.54
CA ALA A 71 -14.06 -2.40 11.29
C ALA A 71 -13.12 -2.83 10.16
N ASP A 72 -13.70 -3.43 9.11
CA ASP A 72 -13.00 -3.86 7.90
C ASP A 72 -13.64 -3.19 6.68
N MET A 73 -12.90 -2.28 6.07
CA MET A 73 -13.41 -1.44 4.98
C MET A 73 -12.35 -1.26 3.90
N SER A 74 -12.76 -0.96 2.68
CA SER A 74 -11.83 -0.56 1.62
C SER A 74 -12.28 0.67 0.87
N VAL A 75 -11.33 1.28 0.18
CA VAL A 75 -11.55 2.26 -0.88
C VAL A 75 -11.08 1.69 -2.19
N VAL A 76 -11.82 1.96 -3.26
CA VAL A 76 -11.49 1.54 -4.62
C VAL A 76 -11.26 2.75 -5.49
N HIS A 77 -10.08 2.80 -6.11
CA HIS A 77 -9.72 3.80 -7.09
C HIS A 77 -9.76 3.18 -8.49
N LEU A 78 -10.58 3.73 -9.37
CA LEU A 78 -10.61 3.36 -10.78
C LEU A 78 -9.52 4.11 -11.54
N VAL A 79 -8.75 3.39 -12.36
CA VAL A 79 -7.74 3.93 -13.27
C VAL A 79 -8.43 4.29 -14.59
N GLN A 80 -8.63 5.59 -14.83
CA GLN A 80 -9.51 6.10 -15.90
C GLN A 80 -8.94 5.92 -17.32
N ARG A 81 -7.66 5.60 -17.45
CA ARG A 81 -6.97 5.38 -18.73
C ARG A 81 -5.81 4.41 -18.56
N PRO A 82 -5.29 3.79 -19.63
CA PRO A 82 -4.15 2.88 -19.51
C PRO A 82 -2.94 3.55 -18.83
N VAL A 83 -2.49 2.98 -17.71
CA VAL A 83 -1.32 3.43 -16.94
C VAL A 83 -0.43 2.24 -16.64
N ASN A 84 0.88 2.39 -16.85
CA ASN A 84 1.88 1.43 -16.42
C ASN A 84 2.13 1.62 -14.92
N LEU A 85 1.43 0.84 -14.10
CA LEU A 85 1.54 0.89 -12.65
C LEU A 85 2.84 0.26 -12.20
N TRP A 86 3.75 1.07 -11.68
CA TRP A 86 5.02 0.62 -11.12
C TRP A 86 4.89 0.45 -9.61
N ALA A 87 5.54 -0.58 -9.06
CA ALA A 87 5.43 -0.92 -7.64
C ALA A 87 5.69 0.28 -6.72
N HIS A 88 6.78 1.03 -6.93
CA HIS A 88 7.11 2.19 -6.10
C HIS A 88 6.08 3.33 -6.20
N VAL A 89 5.52 3.57 -7.39
CA VAL A 89 4.47 4.58 -7.60
C VAL A 89 3.20 4.19 -6.86
N VAL A 90 2.83 2.90 -6.93
CA VAL A 90 1.64 2.38 -6.26
C VAL A 90 1.83 2.37 -4.75
N THR A 91 2.99 1.96 -4.24
CA THR A 91 3.33 2.07 -2.82
C THR A 91 3.20 3.50 -2.34
N GLU A 92 3.83 4.44 -3.03
CA GLU A 92 3.78 5.86 -2.67
C GLU A 92 2.33 6.39 -2.68
N PHE A 93 1.55 6.03 -3.71
CA PHE A 93 0.15 6.42 -3.82
C PHE A 93 -0.68 5.84 -2.66
N ILE A 94 -0.46 4.59 -2.29
CA ILE A 94 -1.20 3.95 -1.20
C ILE A 94 -0.88 4.63 0.13
N GLU A 95 0.40 4.80 0.45
CA GLU A 95 0.86 5.34 1.73
C GLU A 95 0.50 6.82 1.93
N ARG A 96 0.40 7.60 0.85
CA ARG A 96 0.13 9.04 0.90
C ARG A 96 -1.33 9.40 0.64
N VAL A 97 -2.06 8.59 -0.12
CA VAL A 97 -3.39 8.93 -0.62
C VAL A 97 -4.42 7.90 -0.17
N SER A 98 -4.25 6.65 -0.58
CA SER A 98 -5.31 5.64 -0.43
C SER A 98 -5.59 5.26 1.02
N VAL A 99 -4.53 5.11 1.84
CA VAL A 99 -4.64 4.89 3.29
C VAL A 99 -5.35 6.06 3.98
N MET A 100 -5.02 7.29 3.57
CA MET A 100 -5.65 8.51 4.09
C MET A 100 -7.12 8.63 3.68
N ALA A 101 -7.52 8.02 2.56
CA ALA A 101 -8.90 7.99 2.09
C ALA A 101 -9.76 6.97 2.86
N VAL A 102 -9.24 5.77 3.18
CA VAL A 102 -10.01 4.75 3.91
C VAL A 102 -10.10 5.01 5.41
N TYR A 103 -9.04 5.58 6.00
CA TYR A 103 -8.91 5.73 7.44
C TYR A 103 -10.09 6.47 8.13
N PRO A 104 -10.62 7.59 7.60
CA PRO A 104 -11.77 8.27 8.20
C PRO A 104 -13.02 7.40 8.32
N PHE A 105 -13.26 6.52 7.34
CA PHE A 105 -14.42 5.61 7.35
C PHE A 105 -14.26 4.53 8.42
N VAL A 106 -13.06 3.95 8.54
CA VAL A 106 -12.77 2.96 9.59
C VAL A 106 -12.89 3.59 10.98
N ARG A 107 -12.37 4.82 11.14
CA ARG A 107 -12.45 5.58 12.40
C ARG A 107 -13.90 5.88 12.80
N GLU A 108 -14.72 6.32 11.85
CA GLU A 108 -16.15 6.53 12.08
C GLU A 108 -16.86 5.23 12.43
N ALA A 109 -16.59 4.15 11.71
CA ALA A 109 -17.24 2.87 11.93
C ALA A 109 -16.95 2.29 13.33
N VAL A 110 -15.71 2.38 13.80
CA VAL A 110 -15.32 1.99 15.18
C VAL A 110 -16.09 2.84 16.20
N PHE A 111 -16.09 4.16 16.02
CA PHE A 111 -16.75 5.10 16.93
C PHE A 111 -18.27 4.85 17.00
N THR A 112 -18.92 4.71 15.84
CA THR A 112 -20.36 4.46 15.72
C THR A 112 -20.73 3.10 16.30
N THR A 113 -19.87 2.08 16.13
CA THR A 113 -20.10 0.75 16.72
C THR A 113 -20.04 0.78 18.24
N ALA A 114 -19.03 1.44 18.82
CA ALA A 114 -18.93 1.64 20.28
C ALA A 114 -20.15 2.39 20.83
N SER A 115 -20.53 3.49 20.16
CA SER A 115 -21.70 4.30 20.54
C SER A 115 -22.99 3.49 20.55
N ARG A 116 -23.19 2.61 19.56
CA ARG A 116 -24.36 1.71 19.50
C ARG A 116 -24.35 0.63 20.57
N LEU A 117 -23.18 0.19 21.01
CA LEU A 117 -23.04 -0.72 22.14
C LEU A 117 -23.25 -0.02 23.48
N GLY A 118 -23.24 1.32 23.54
CA GLY A 118 -23.35 2.09 24.77
C GLY A 118 -22.13 1.90 25.68
N VAL A 119 -20.95 1.86 25.07
CA VAL A 119 -19.62 1.82 25.72
C VAL A 119 -18.83 3.05 25.28
N ASP A 120 -17.75 3.36 25.99
CA ASP A 120 -16.87 4.47 25.59
C ASP A 120 -16.19 4.19 24.24
N ALA A 121 -16.25 5.16 23.35
CA ALA A 121 -15.71 5.03 22.01
C ALA A 121 -14.19 5.30 22.01
N PRO A 122 -13.35 4.36 21.57
CA PRO A 122 -11.91 4.57 21.51
C PRO A 122 -11.58 5.65 20.49
N VAL A 123 -10.71 6.59 20.87
CA VAL A 123 -10.27 7.67 19.99
C VAL A 123 -9.07 7.19 19.20
N LEU A 124 -9.30 6.71 17.96
CA LEU A 124 -8.20 6.41 17.08
C LEU A 124 -7.42 7.70 16.75
N GLY A 125 -6.11 7.67 17.00
CA GLY A 125 -5.17 8.78 16.76
C GLY A 125 -4.98 9.09 15.28
N MET A 126 -4.49 10.28 14.94
CA MET A 126 -4.34 10.67 13.53
C MET A 126 -3.29 9.82 12.82
N VAL A 127 -3.63 9.33 11.63
CA VAL A 127 -2.66 8.75 10.68
C VAL A 127 -2.07 9.87 9.84
N ARG A 128 -0.74 9.88 9.68
CA ARG A 128 -0.02 10.76 8.76
C ARG A 128 0.50 9.97 7.56
N GLY A 129 0.60 10.62 6.41
CA GLY A 129 1.18 10.01 5.22
C GLY A 129 2.60 9.48 5.50
N GLY A 130 2.85 8.23 5.13
CA GLY A 130 4.13 7.55 5.36
C GLY A 130 4.35 6.99 6.78
N GLN A 131 3.41 7.15 7.73
CA GLN A 131 3.49 6.45 9.03
C GLN A 131 3.14 4.96 8.92
N LEU A 132 2.29 4.61 7.95
CA LEU A 132 1.88 3.23 7.70
C LEU A 132 2.64 2.75 6.46
N GLY A 133 3.59 1.86 6.68
CA GLY A 133 4.34 1.21 5.61
C GLY A 133 3.57 0.03 5.04
N VAL A 134 3.58 -0.09 3.73
CA VAL A 134 3.03 -1.26 3.04
C VAL A 134 4.09 -2.36 2.96
N GLY A 135 3.73 -3.59 3.34
CA GLY A 135 4.60 -4.77 3.20
C GLY A 135 4.84 -5.18 1.74
N ASN A 136 5.50 -6.32 1.51
CA ASN A 136 5.89 -6.75 0.17
C ASN A 136 4.68 -6.85 -0.78
N LEU A 137 4.70 -6.16 -1.93
CA LEU A 137 3.62 -6.17 -2.93
C LEU A 137 3.72 -7.36 -3.89
N ASP A 138 4.14 -8.52 -3.39
CA ASP A 138 4.38 -9.71 -4.21
C ASP A 138 3.10 -10.13 -4.94
N GLY A 139 3.18 -10.20 -6.28
CA GLY A 139 2.11 -10.72 -7.12
C GLY A 139 1.03 -9.74 -7.57
N ALA A 140 1.24 -8.43 -7.36
CA ALA A 140 0.45 -7.41 -8.04
C ALA A 140 0.78 -7.33 -9.54
N ASP A 141 -0.22 -6.97 -10.35
CA ASP A 141 -0.15 -6.87 -11.82
C ASP A 141 0.56 -5.56 -12.22
N PHE A 142 1.80 -5.41 -11.77
CA PHE A 142 2.63 -4.27 -12.13
C PHE A 142 3.08 -4.39 -13.57
N ALA A 143 3.30 -3.23 -14.22
CA ALA A 143 4.13 -3.24 -15.41
C ALA A 143 5.47 -3.91 -15.03
N PRO A 144 6.11 -4.68 -15.94
CA PRO A 144 7.44 -5.20 -15.68
C PRO A 144 8.27 -4.04 -15.15
N SER A 145 8.91 -4.26 -13.99
CA SER A 145 9.76 -3.24 -13.37
C SER A 145 10.59 -2.63 -14.49
N GLN A 146 10.83 -1.31 -14.47
CA GLN A 146 11.95 -0.77 -15.26
C GLN A 146 13.05 -1.81 -15.20
N ALA A 147 13.51 -2.27 -16.37
CA ALA A 147 14.67 -3.13 -16.40
C ALA A 147 15.67 -2.45 -15.46
N PRO A 148 16.17 -3.15 -14.42
CA PRO A 148 16.93 -2.53 -13.35
C PRO A 148 17.89 -1.55 -13.99
N ALA A 149 17.84 -0.28 -13.56
CA ALA A 149 18.55 0.83 -14.20
C ALA A 149 19.91 0.29 -14.64
N SER A 150 20.12 0.26 -15.96
CA SER A 150 21.27 -0.48 -16.47
C SER A 150 22.52 0.10 -15.80
N VAL A 151 23.55 -0.71 -15.58
CA VAL A 151 24.79 -0.20 -14.99
C VAL A 151 25.30 1.07 -15.73
N ALA A 152 25.02 1.18 -17.03
CA ALA A 152 25.30 2.37 -17.84
C ALA A 152 24.41 3.58 -17.48
N THR A 153 23.12 3.37 -17.22
CA THR A 153 22.18 4.42 -16.81
C THR A 153 22.56 4.98 -15.43
N LEU A 154 22.88 4.11 -14.48
CA LEU A 154 23.34 4.51 -13.15
C LEU A 154 24.70 5.24 -13.24
N ALA A 155 25.61 4.77 -14.09
CA ALA A 155 26.91 5.41 -14.31
C ALA A 155 26.74 6.86 -14.83
N GLU A 156 25.85 7.05 -15.80
CA GLU A 156 25.52 8.37 -16.35
C GLU A 156 24.85 9.29 -15.31
N GLU A 157 23.89 8.75 -14.54
CA GLU A 157 23.15 9.50 -13.52
C GLU A 157 24.05 9.97 -12.36
N PHE A 158 24.94 9.10 -11.90
CA PHE A 158 25.84 9.41 -10.78
C PHE A 158 27.18 10.02 -11.22
N GLY A 159 27.40 10.19 -12.54
CA GLY A 159 28.65 10.73 -13.08
C GLY A 159 29.88 9.88 -12.77
N VAL A 160 29.68 8.57 -12.59
CA VAL A 160 30.71 7.57 -12.24
C VAL A 160 30.84 6.53 -13.33
N SER A 161 31.86 5.70 -13.28
CA SER A 161 32.04 4.60 -14.24
C SER A 161 31.10 3.43 -13.96
N THR A 162 30.85 2.62 -15.00
CA THR A 162 30.07 1.39 -14.87
C THR A 162 30.70 0.36 -13.92
N ASP A 163 32.03 0.41 -13.77
CA ASP A 163 32.75 -0.51 -12.87
C ASP A 163 32.59 -0.08 -11.41
N GLU A 164 32.54 1.22 -11.13
CA GLU A 164 32.24 1.76 -9.80
C GLU A 164 30.81 1.44 -9.36
N VAL A 165 29.83 1.55 -10.26
CA VAL A 165 28.44 1.13 -9.97
C VAL A 165 28.37 -0.37 -9.67
N ARG A 166 29.08 -1.23 -10.42
CA ARG A 166 29.11 -2.68 -10.15
C ARG A 166 29.74 -3.00 -8.80
N ALA A 167 30.88 -2.37 -8.49
CA ALA A 167 31.54 -2.56 -7.20
C ALA A 167 30.64 -2.14 -6.02
N LEU A 168 29.86 -1.05 -6.19
CA LEU A 168 28.87 -0.60 -5.22
C LEU A 168 27.75 -1.64 -5.03
N LEU A 169 27.18 -2.15 -6.12
CA LEU A 169 26.12 -3.17 -6.07
C LEU A 169 26.61 -4.48 -5.43
N GLU A 170 27.81 -4.92 -5.77
CA GLU A 170 28.46 -6.09 -5.17
C GLU A 170 28.69 -5.90 -3.66
N GLY A 171 29.16 -4.71 -3.24
CA GLY A 171 29.32 -4.36 -1.83
C GLY A 171 28.01 -4.33 -1.03
N LEU A 172 26.88 -4.09 -1.71
CA LEU A 172 25.53 -4.12 -1.13
C LEU A 172 24.86 -5.50 -1.22
N GLY A 173 25.54 -6.52 -1.77
CA GLY A 173 24.98 -7.86 -1.97
C GLY A 173 23.89 -7.91 -3.05
N ILE A 174 23.80 -6.88 -3.91
CA ILE A 174 22.83 -6.80 -5.00
C ILE A 174 23.49 -7.37 -6.25
N ALA A 175 22.91 -8.44 -6.81
CA ALA A 175 23.41 -9.05 -8.04
C ALA A 175 23.30 -8.05 -9.21
N ALA A 176 24.44 -7.56 -9.71
CA ALA A 176 24.46 -6.68 -10.86
C ALA A 176 23.90 -7.41 -12.10
N PRO A 177 23.04 -6.77 -12.91
CA PRO A 177 22.47 -7.41 -14.08
C PRO A 177 23.57 -7.89 -15.03
N PRO A 178 23.42 -9.11 -15.61
CA PRO A 178 24.38 -9.65 -16.56
C PRO A 178 24.48 -8.74 -17.79
N ARG A 179 25.64 -8.72 -18.44
CA ARG A 179 25.83 -8.02 -19.73
C ARG A 179 24.84 -8.61 -20.74
N LYS A 180 23.68 -7.97 -20.94
CA LYS A 180 22.62 -8.53 -21.78
C LYS A 180 23.06 -8.46 -23.25
N LYS A 181 23.25 -9.61 -23.89
CA LYS A 181 22.98 -9.75 -25.34
C LYS A 181 21.47 -9.75 -25.51
N LEU A 182 20.97 -8.92 -26.43
CA LEU A 182 19.55 -8.83 -26.80
C LEU A 182 19.04 -10.20 -27.28
N GLY A 183 17.92 -10.67 -26.73
CA GLY A 183 17.25 -11.88 -27.20
C GLY A 183 15.94 -12.16 -26.47
N SER A 184 14.84 -11.86 -27.17
CA SER A 184 13.45 -12.36 -27.09
C SER A 184 12.62 -12.25 -25.80
N GLU A 185 11.42 -11.70 -26.03
CA GLU A 185 10.24 -11.56 -25.17
C GLU A 185 9.61 -12.92 -24.80
N GLU A 186 8.98 -13.02 -23.63
CA GLU A 186 7.82 -13.90 -23.45
C GLU A 186 6.88 -13.34 -22.37
N THR A 187 5.60 -13.20 -22.73
CA THR A 187 4.52 -12.59 -21.95
C THR A 187 3.76 -13.67 -21.21
N ALA A 188 3.56 -13.54 -19.90
CA ALA A 188 2.62 -14.37 -19.14
C ALA A 188 1.80 -13.50 -18.19
N ARG A 189 0.49 -13.39 -18.49
CA ARG A 189 -0.52 -12.82 -17.58
C ARG A 189 -0.80 -13.83 -16.47
N VAL A 190 -0.66 -13.41 -15.22
CA VAL A 190 -1.05 -14.23 -14.07
C VAL A 190 -1.92 -13.40 -13.14
N ARG A 191 -3.21 -13.80 -13.04
CA ARG A 191 -4.14 -13.26 -12.04
C ARG A 191 -3.83 -13.88 -10.69
N HIS A 192 -3.54 -13.06 -9.70
CA HIS A 192 -3.56 -13.48 -8.32
C HIS A 192 -4.09 -12.39 -7.38
N VAL A 193 -4.84 -12.86 -6.37
CA VAL A 193 -5.32 -12.08 -5.23
C VAL A 193 -4.42 -12.45 -4.08
N PHE A 194 -3.77 -11.47 -3.44
CA PHE A 194 -2.85 -11.73 -2.34
C PHE A 194 -3.16 -10.88 -1.10
N HIS A 195 -2.93 -11.48 0.06
CA HIS A 195 -2.89 -10.86 1.38
C HIS A 195 -1.43 -10.58 1.73
N VAL A 196 -1.07 -9.33 2.03
CA VAL A 196 0.24 -9.04 2.63
C VAL A 196 0.18 -7.87 3.62
N GLY A 197 0.58 -8.14 4.86
CA GLY A 197 1.31 -7.19 5.72
C GLY A 197 0.57 -6.60 6.92
N ARG A 198 0.86 -7.12 8.13
CA ARG A 198 0.57 -6.45 9.40
C ARG A 198 1.43 -5.18 9.50
N ALA A 199 0.82 -4.00 9.47
CA ALA A 199 1.51 -2.75 9.85
C ALA A 199 1.42 -2.59 11.37
N ARG A 200 2.55 -2.37 12.06
CA ARG A 200 2.57 -1.93 13.46
C ARG A 200 2.57 -0.41 13.49
N LEU A 201 1.72 0.19 14.31
CA LEU A 201 1.90 1.58 14.73
C LEU A 201 3.23 1.64 15.50
N ALA A 202 4.12 2.56 15.11
CA ALA A 202 5.27 2.88 15.93
C ALA A 202 4.75 3.44 17.26
N SER A 203 5.07 2.77 18.36
CA SER A 203 4.82 3.28 19.70
C SER A 203 5.66 4.53 19.91
N GLU A 204 5.01 5.66 20.18
CA GLU A 204 5.66 6.82 20.80
C GLU A 204 6.00 6.44 22.25
N GLU A 205 7.17 5.85 22.46
CA GLU A 205 7.88 5.93 23.74
C GLU A 205 9.09 6.84 23.53
N ASP A 206 8.95 8.11 23.93
CA ASP A 206 9.99 8.87 24.64
C ASP A 206 9.46 10.28 24.98
N GLY A 207 9.20 10.49 26.26
CA GLY A 207 8.76 11.74 26.88
C GLY A 207 8.46 11.58 28.36
#